data_AF-A0A368YAK1-F1
#
_entry.id   AF-A0A368YAK1-F1
#
_cell.length_a   1.000
_cell.length_b   1.000
_cell.length_c   1.000
_cell.angle_alpha   90.00
_cell.angle_beta   90.00
_cell.angle_gamma   90.00
#
_symmetry.space_group_name_H-M   'P 1'
#
loop_
_entity.id
_entity.type
_entity.pdbx_description
1 polymer ?
#
loop_
_entity_poly.entity_id
_entity_poly.type
_entity_poly.pdbx_seq_one_letter_code
_entity_poly.pdbx_strand_id
1 'polypeptide(L)'
;MRKRDPKDIEHKLKSFPKQGLTDEKKKQMHENIMNQLEEDQKNMTPLKKPLLHNKVWVSIATAAAIILIGLLSINQFFIGNENAEQNPQVEEEETAPPEEEPETSPDPAPETETEDQSPLENQEFTEVTALQLMQKYEETFTALIDDSDQQGEISMYSSTEEVRAHFREVLSEDLTDWMIDTYLEDRDGDIYLIAKDGPTFLVEDQNFSIEEESENHFKIIQERNNELLGHSEMTFHARWDDERWVLDEIDYTSLENPDTAEQAAQNIMEILDRQDMNQLAEEVHDEKGLLFSPYIHVEETAQVFTPAEVEELLSPESNAYNWGTYDGRGDPIELTPAQYIEEFVPTERVRAPDEINVNEYISRGNTISNLEERFSEATVVEYYVEGTNEYEGMDWFAVNFVLEQNENGVWKLVAIVSDQWTT
;
A
#
# COMPACT_ATOMS: atom_id res chain seq x y z
N MET A 1 37.44 28.66 10.64
CA MET A 1 36.25 28.03 11.25
C MET A 1 35.38 29.13 11.87
N ARG A 2 34.26 29.47 11.23
CA ARG A 2 33.14 30.18 11.86
C ARG A 2 32.00 29.16 11.97
N LYS A 3 31.57 28.83 13.18
CA LYS A 3 30.36 28.01 13.39
C LYS A 3 29.17 28.83 12.88
N ARG A 4 28.35 28.25 11.99
CA ARG A 4 27.06 28.84 11.61
C ARG A 4 26.11 28.67 12.81
N ASP A 5 25.37 29.72 13.11
CA ASP A 5 24.41 29.81 14.22
C ASP A 5 23.11 29.08 13.80
N PRO A 6 22.61 28.09 14.56
CA PRO A 6 21.36 27.35 14.24
C PRO A 6 20.14 28.26 14.05
N LYS A 7 20.15 29.45 14.67
CA LYS A 7 19.05 30.43 14.55
C LYS A 7 18.92 31.05 13.16
N ASP A 8 19.96 30.97 12.33
CA ASP A 8 19.96 31.54 10.97
C ASP A 8 19.13 30.69 9.99
N ILE A 9 18.93 29.40 10.29
CA ILE A 9 18.11 28.48 9.47
C ILE A 9 16.63 28.61 9.85
N GLU A 10 16.31 28.62 11.15
CA GLU A 10 14.96 28.86 11.65
C GLU A 10 14.37 30.21 11.19
N HIS A 11 15.20 31.27 11.17
CA HIS A 11 14.75 32.59 10.71
C HIS A 11 14.54 32.64 9.20
N LYS A 12 15.28 31.84 8.41
CA LYS A 12 15.07 31.71 6.96
C LYS A 12 13.83 30.88 6.66
N LEU A 13 13.56 29.82 7.41
CA LEU A 13 12.35 29.01 7.32
C LEU A 13 11.09 29.82 7.64
N LYS A 14 11.14 30.69 8.67
CA LYS A 14 10.03 31.61 9.00
C LYS A 14 9.80 32.74 7.98
N SER A 15 10.76 32.97 7.06
CA SER A 15 10.64 33.95 5.99
C SER A 15 10.12 33.38 4.66
N PHE A 16 9.78 32.08 4.63
CA PHE A 16 9.17 31.47 3.44
C PHE A 16 7.83 32.14 3.13
N PRO A 17 7.61 32.58 1.89
CA PRO A 17 6.35 33.20 1.52
C PRO A 17 5.23 32.17 1.59
N LYS A 18 4.24 32.43 2.46
CA LYS A 18 3.02 31.62 2.64
C LYS A 18 1.99 31.80 1.51
N GLN A 19 2.44 32.08 0.29
CA GLN A 19 1.59 32.24 -0.89
C GLN A 19 2.19 31.47 -2.07
N GLY A 20 1.29 30.90 -2.89
CA GLY A 20 1.57 29.99 -3.99
C GLY A 20 2.85 30.33 -4.76
N LEU A 21 3.76 29.36 -4.77
CA LEU A 21 5.03 29.45 -5.49
C LEU A 21 4.76 29.30 -6.98
N THR A 22 5.13 30.31 -7.79
CA THR A 22 5.11 30.21 -9.25
C THR A 22 6.06 29.10 -9.72
N ASP A 23 5.81 28.48 -10.88
CA ASP A 23 6.64 27.37 -11.40
C ASP A 23 8.12 27.75 -11.52
N GLU A 24 8.41 29.00 -11.88
CA GLU A 24 9.78 29.54 -11.93
C GLU A 24 10.48 29.52 -10.55
N LYS A 25 9.73 29.74 -9.47
CA LYS A 25 10.24 29.69 -8.08
C LYS A 25 10.44 28.25 -7.62
N LYS A 26 9.56 27.32 -8.02
CA LYS A 26 9.74 25.87 -7.77
C LYS A 26 11.01 25.36 -8.45
N LYS A 27 11.23 25.74 -9.70
CA LYS A 27 12.44 25.39 -10.45
C LYS A 27 13.72 25.97 -9.82
N GLN A 28 13.70 27.24 -9.41
CA GLN A 28 14.84 27.84 -8.70
C GLN A 28 15.13 27.15 -7.35
N MET A 29 14.10 26.73 -6.62
CA MET A 29 14.28 25.98 -5.38
C MET A 29 14.91 24.61 -5.62
N HIS A 30 14.43 23.88 -6.63
CA HIS A 30 15.02 22.61 -7.04
C HIS A 30 16.50 22.76 -7.41
N GLU A 31 16.85 23.73 -8.25
CA GLU A 31 18.26 24.00 -8.63
C GLU A 31 19.13 24.36 -7.41
N ASN A 32 18.61 25.13 -6.46
CA ASN A 32 19.36 25.49 -5.24
C ASN A 32 19.61 24.29 -4.32
N ILE A 33 18.65 23.37 -4.20
CA ILE A 33 18.78 22.14 -3.41
C ILE A 33 19.82 21.22 -4.05
N MET A 34 19.75 21.01 -5.37
CA MET A 34 20.71 20.16 -6.09
C MET A 34 22.14 20.71 -5.98
N ASN A 35 22.32 22.02 -6.10
CA ASN A 35 23.64 22.65 -5.93
C ASN A 35 24.19 22.51 -4.49
N GLN A 36 23.32 22.54 -3.47
CA GLN A 36 23.73 22.37 -2.07
C GLN A 36 24.16 20.92 -1.79
N LEU A 37 23.44 19.95 -2.36
CA LEU A 37 23.77 18.52 -2.25
C LEU A 37 25.12 18.20 -2.93
N GLU A 38 25.40 18.81 -4.08
CA GLU A 38 26.70 18.71 -4.75
C GLU A 38 27.83 19.30 -3.89
N GLU A 39 27.59 20.43 -3.21
CA GLU A 39 28.56 21.04 -2.31
C GLU A 39 28.87 20.16 -1.09
N ASP A 40 27.85 19.52 -0.52
CA ASP A 40 27.98 18.66 0.66
C ASP A 40 28.68 17.34 0.32
N GLN A 41 28.41 16.73 -0.84
CA GLN A 41 29.18 15.59 -1.37
C GLN A 41 30.66 15.93 -1.55
N LYS A 42 30.98 17.14 -2.00
CA LYS A 42 32.35 17.59 -2.23
C LYS A 42 33.13 17.84 -0.93
N ASN A 43 32.43 18.05 0.18
CA ASN A 43 33.00 18.31 1.50
C ASN A 43 33.14 17.06 2.39
N MET A 44 32.64 15.88 1.97
CA MET A 44 32.88 14.61 2.66
C MET A 44 34.34 14.18 2.50
N THR A 45 35.03 13.94 3.61
CA THR A 45 36.43 13.45 3.60
C THR A 45 36.45 11.93 3.40
N PRO A 46 37.32 11.37 2.55
CA PRO A 46 37.28 9.95 2.20
C PRO A 46 37.86 9.09 3.34
N LEU A 47 37.08 8.12 3.82
CA LEU A 47 37.56 7.01 4.65
C LEU A 47 38.51 6.12 3.84
N LYS A 48 39.63 5.73 4.45
CA LYS A 48 40.71 4.95 3.80
C LYS A 48 40.44 3.44 3.86
N LYS A 49 40.41 2.83 2.65
CA LYS A 49 40.68 1.41 2.25
C LYS A 49 39.48 0.43 2.16
N PRO A 50 39.50 -0.54 1.20
CA PRO A 50 38.51 -0.56 0.11
C PRO A 50 37.74 -1.89 -0.17
N LEU A 51 36.46 -1.73 -0.58
CA LEU A 51 35.65 -2.35 -1.65
C LEU A 51 35.47 -3.90 -1.68
N LEU A 52 34.25 -4.43 -1.83
CA LEU A 52 33.24 -4.08 -2.84
C LEU A 52 31.81 -3.97 -2.26
N HIS A 53 31.27 -2.76 -2.25
CA HIS A 53 29.84 -2.45 -2.08
C HIS A 53 29.57 -1.34 -3.10
N ASN A 54 28.60 -1.52 -3.99
CA ASN A 54 28.21 -0.45 -4.91
C ASN A 54 26.68 -0.37 -4.99
N LYS A 55 26.19 0.81 -4.58
CA LYS A 55 24.90 1.45 -4.87
C LYS A 55 23.67 1.08 -4.02
N VAL A 56 23.58 1.60 -2.80
CA VAL A 56 22.28 1.74 -2.08
C VAL A 56 22.07 3.12 -1.41
N TRP A 57 23.08 3.97 -1.28
CA TRP A 57 22.98 5.12 -0.37
C TRP A 57 22.36 6.43 -0.90
N VAL A 58 21.55 6.42 -1.97
CA VAL A 58 20.93 7.66 -2.51
C VAL A 58 19.40 7.66 -2.52
N SER A 59 18.71 6.55 -2.22
CA SER A 59 17.23 6.50 -2.28
C SER A 59 16.50 7.18 -1.11
N ILE A 60 17.05 7.17 0.10
CA ILE A 60 16.30 7.51 1.33
C ILE A 60 16.01 9.02 1.51
N ALA A 61 16.75 9.92 0.86
CA ALA A 61 16.56 11.36 1.04
C ALA A 61 15.59 12.02 0.04
N THR A 62 15.07 11.27 -0.95
CA THR A 62 14.28 11.84 -2.06
C THR A 62 12.77 11.73 -1.85
N ALA A 63 12.28 10.70 -1.15
CA ALA A 63 10.85 10.47 -0.96
C ALA A 63 10.17 11.54 -0.10
N ALA A 64 10.83 12.02 0.97
CA ALA A 64 10.30 13.07 1.84
C ALA A 64 10.12 14.44 1.13
N ALA A 65 10.81 14.68 0.01
CA ALA A 65 10.74 15.94 -0.73
C ALA A 65 9.65 15.96 -1.82
N ILE A 66 9.21 14.79 -2.30
CA ILE A 66 8.23 14.68 -3.40
C ILE A 66 6.80 14.82 -2.85
N ILE A 67 6.52 14.29 -1.66
CA ILE A 67 5.23 14.44 -0.96
C ILE A 67 4.94 15.92 -0.61
N LEU A 68 5.99 16.69 -0.27
CA LEU A 68 5.90 18.13 0.00
C LEU A 68 5.49 18.97 -1.23
N ILE A 69 5.62 18.45 -2.46
CA ILE A 69 5.21 19.16 -3.69
C ILE A 69 3.74 18.89 -4.02
N GLY A 70 3.20 17.71 -3.68
CA GLY A 70 1.77 17.38 -3.80
C GLY A 70 0.90 18.22 -2.86
N LEU A 71 1.33 18.37 -1.60
CA LEU A 71 0.60 19.07 -0.53
C LEU A 71 0.44 20.59 -0.71
N LEU A 72 1.13 21.23 -1.66
CA LEU A 72 1.04 22.69 -1.89
C LEU A 72 -0.07 23.12 -2.87
N SER A 73 -0.78 22.18 -3.49
CA SER A 73 -1.76 22.48 -4.55
C SER A 73 -3.20 22.66 -4.06
N ILE A 74 -3.52 22.22 -2.83
CA ILE A 74 -4.91 22.05 -2.37
C ILE A 74 -5.49 23.30 -1.68
N ASN A 75 -4.67 24.30 -1.31
CA ASN A 75 -5.13 25.37 -0.39
C ASN A 75 -5.65 26.67 -1.04
N GLN A 76 -6.37 26.61 -2.17
CA GLN A 76 -6.94 27.79 -2.83
C GLN A 76 -8.36 27.52 -3.37
N PHE A 77 -9.35 27.18 -2.54
CA PHE A 77 -10.75 27.46 -2.95
C PHE A 77 -11.78 27.74 -1.85
N PHE A 78 -11.46 27.76 -0.56
CA PHE A 78 -12.43 28.15 0.47
C PHE A 78 -11.88 29.20 1.44
N ILE A 79 -12.79 30.09 1.92
CA ILE A 79 -12.62 31.33 2.71
C ILE A 79 -12.44 32.60 1.83
N GLY A 80 -13.36 33.55 1.70
CA GLY A 80 -14.60 33.84 2.41
C GLY A 80 -15.26 35.14 1.90
N ASN A 81 -16.43 35.42 2.46
CA ASN A 81 -17.57 36.21 1.97
C ASN A 81 -17.53 37.75 2.22
N GLU A 82 -18.35 38.47 1.44
CA GLU A 82 -19.17 39.67 1.76
C GLU A 82 -18.62 41.12 2.00
N ASN A 83 -19.18 42.02 1.16
CA ASN A 83 -19.83 43.33 1.42
C ASN A 83 -19.11 44.70 1.35
N ALA A 84 -19.65 45.52 0.43
CA ALA A 84 -20.10 46.92 0.54
C ALA A 84 -19.36 48.07 -0.20
N GLU A 85 -20.06 48.58 -1.23
CA GLU A 85 -20.31 49.98 -1.64
C GLU A 85 -19.14 50.94 -2.00
N GLN A 86 -19.10 51.39 -3.26
CA GLN A 86 -19.48 52.75 -3.70
C GLN A 86 -19.31 52.95 -5.22
N ASN A 87 -20.36 53.47 -5.87
CA ASN A 87 -20.42 53.93 -7.27
C ASN A 87 -19.93 55.40 -7.38
N PRO A 88 -19.58 55.99 -8.56
CA PRO A 88 -20.60 56.41 -9.55
C PRO A 88 -20.23 56.41 -11.06
N GLN A 89 -21.29 56.21 -11.89
CA GLN A 89 -21.62 56.81 -13.21
C GLN A 89 -20.85 56.34 -14.47
N VAL A 90 -21.46 56.13 -15.65
CA VAL A 90 -22.30 57.02 -16.50
C VAL A 90 -23.13 56.24 -17.57
N GLU A 91 -24.41 56.66 -17.78
CA GLU A 91 -25.33 56.76 -18.96
C GLU A 91 -25.38 55.65 -20.06
N GLU A 92 -26.52 55.24 -20.65
CA GLU A 92 -27.60 56.03 -21.32
C GLU A 92 -29.02 55.38 -21.27
N GLU A 93 -30.02 56.23 -21.59
CA GLU A 93 -31.50 56.16 -21.61
C GLU A 93 -32.11 55.07 -22.57
N GLU A 94 -33.40 54.67 -22.57
CA GLU A 94 -34.62 55.48 -22.77
C GLU A 94 -35.95 54.66 -22.65
N THR A 95 -36.91 55.18 -21.85
CA THR A 95 -38.41 55.19 -21.93
C THR A 95 -39.32 53.93 -21.98
N ALA A 96 -40.35 53.95 -21.10
CA ALA A 96 -41.58 53.11 -21.06
C ALA A 96 -42.80 53.83 -21.70
N PRO A 97 -43.98 53.17 -21.87
CA PRO A 97 -45.09 53.36 -20.90
C PRO A 97 -46.00 52.11 -20.65
N PRO A 98 -46.96 52.17 -19.69
CA PRO A 98 -47.47 51.03 -18.91
C PRO A 98 -48.90 50.55 -19.28
N GLU A 99 -49.34 49.39 -18.76
CA GLU A 99 -50.60 49.18 -17.99
C GLU A 99 -51.08 47.69 -17.88
N GLU A 100 -51.75 47.43 -16.74
CA GLU A 100 -52.78 46.40 -16.42
C GLU A 100 -52.39 44.97 -15.96
N GLU A 101 -52.71 44.68 -14.68
CA GLU A 101 -52.95 43.31 -14.13
C GLU A 101 -54.35 42.79 -14.54
N PRO A 102 -54.62 41.46 -14.57
CA PRO A 102 -55.08 40.77 -13.34
C PRO A 102 -54.73 39.26 -13.19
N GLU A 103 -54.56 38.87 -11.93
CA GLU A 103 -55.09 37.68 -11.20
C GLU A 103 -54.94 36.20 -11.67
N THR A 104 -54.32 35.42 -10.77
CA THR A 104 -54.70 34.08 -10.21
C THR A 104 -54.28 32.76 -10.88
N SER A 105 -53.34 32.04 -10.24
CA SER A 105 -53.51 30.74 -9.53
C SER A 105 -52.15 30.02 -9.34
N PRO A 106 -52.00 29.13 -8.34
CA PRO A 106 -50.81 29.09 -7.47
C PRO A 106 -49.68 28.18 -7.95
N ASP A 107 -48.45 28.60 -7.66
CA ASP A 107 -47.25 27.75 -7.60
C ASP A 107 -47.41 26.70 -6.48
N PRO A 108 -46.96 25.44 -6.68
CA PRO A 108 -46.76 24.53 -5.57
C PRO A 108 -45.61 25.06 -4.71
N ALA A 109 -45.82 25.07 -3.39
CA ALA A 109 -44.78 25.36 -2.42
C ALA A 109 -43.59 24.40 -2.62
N PRO A 110 -42.34 24.85 -2.45
CA PRO A 110 -41.22 23.94 -2.40
C PRO A 110 -41.35 23.11 -1.12
N GLU A 111 -41.38 21.80 -1.28
CA GLU A 111 -41.29 20.84 -0.19
C GLU A 111 -39.95 21.06 0.52
N THR A 112 -40.03 21.43 1.79
CA THR A 112 -38.93 21.49 2.74
C THR A 112 -38.65 20.10 3.32
N GLU A 113 -37.38 19.89 3.65
CA GLU A 113 -36.79 18.86 4.55
C GLU A 113 -36.37 17.52 3.91
N THR A 114 -35.07 17.41 3.63
CA THR A 114 -34.32 16.17 3.82
C THR A 114 -33.24 16.43 4.86
N GLU A 115 -33.18 15.54 5.85
CA GLU A 115 -32.19 15.52 6.93
C GLU A 115 -30.76 15.54 6.38
N ASP A 116 -29.88 16.28 7.06
CA ASP A 116 -28.46 16.46 6.74
C ASP A 116 -27.66 15.20 7.13
N GLN A 117 -27.98 14.06 6.50
CA GLN A 117 -27.23 12.81 6.65
C GLN A 117 -25.98 12.86 5.77
N SER A 118 -24.85 12.40 6.31
CA SER A 118 -23.61 12.26 5.52
C SER A 118 -23.89 11.37 4.32
N PRO A 119 -23.36 11.64 3.11
CA PRO A 119 -23.60 10.74 1.99
C PRO A 119 -23.00 9.35 2.18
N LEU A 120 -22.06 9.19 3.14
CA LEU A 120 -21.59 7.88 3.60
C LEU A 120 -22.63 7.13 4.43
N GLU A 121 -23.57 7.82 5.06
CA GLU A 121 -24.71 7.26 5.81
C GLU A 121 -25.95 7.08 4.91
N ASN A 122 -25.83 7.34 3.61
CA ASN A 122 -26.87 7.03 2.64
C ASN A 122 -26.64 5.63 2.04
N GLN A 123 -27.69 4.81 2.02
CA GLN A 123 -27.63 3.46 1.46
C GLN A 123 -27.32 3.44 -0.04
N GLU A 124 -27.59 4.53 -0.78
CA GLU A 124 -27.25 4.59 -2.21
C GLU A 124 -25.74 4.82 -2.44
N PHE A 125 -25.07 3.88 -3.10
CA PHE A 125 -23.67 4.01 -3.48
C PHE A 125 -23.54 4.65 -4.87
N THR A 126 -22.91 5.81 -4.94
CA THR A 126 -22.72 6.59 -6.17
C THR A 126 -21.25 6.96 -6.35
N GLU A 127 -20.88 7.51 -7.51
CA GLU A 127 -19.54 8.08 -7.75
C GLU A 127 -19.17 9.15 -6.71
N VAL A 128 -20.14 9.94 -6.27
CA VAL A 128 -19.95 10.95 -5.21
C VAL A 128 -19.68 10.28 -3.86
N THR A 129 -20.44 9.23 -3.53
CA THR A 129 -20.25 8.44 -2.29
C THR A 129 -18.87 7.79 -2.28
N ALA A 130 -18.44 7.18 -3.39
CA ALA A 130 -17.13 6.57 -3.55
C ALA A 130 -15.99 7.58 -3.36
N LEU A 131 -16.06 8.74 -4.01
CA LEU A 131 -15.05 9.80 -3.84
C LEU A 131 -14.96 10.26 -2.39
N GLN A 132 -16.08 10.47 -1.72
CA GLN A 132 -16.08 10.89 -0.31
C GLN A 132 -15.53 9.81 0.62
N LEU A 133 -15.84 8.53 0.35
CA LEU A 133 -15.29 7.41 1.11
C LEU A 133 -13.76 7.40 0.99
N MET A 134 -13.25 7.47 -0.24
CA MET A 134 -11.81 7.45 -0.52
C MET A 134 -11.09 8.69 0.04
N GLN A 135 -11.71 9.86 -0.03
CA GLN A 135 -11.16 11.09 0.54
C GLN A 135 -11.08 11.01 2.07
N LYS A 136 -12.17 10.56 2.72
CA LYS A 136 -12.18 10.38 4.18
C LYS A 136 -11.15 9.34 4.63
N TYR A 137 -10.94 8.28 3.84
CA TYR A 137 -9.89 7.30 4.09
C TYR A 137 -8.49 7.92 4.00
N GLU A 138 -8.19 8.69 2.94
CA GLU A 138 -6.91 9.39 2.80
C GLU A 138 -6.66 10.38 3.95
N GLU A 139 -7.68 11.18 4.30
CA GLU A 139 -7.62 12.13 5.42
C GLU A 139 -7.39 11.40 6.75
N THR A 140 -8.03 10.25 6.95
CA THR A 140 -7.93 9.46 8.19
C THR A 140 -6.50 8.99 8.43
N PHE A 141 -5.80 8.51 7.39
CA PHE A 141 -4.40 8.10 7.51
C PHE A 141 -3.44 9.30 7.55
N THR A 142 -3.67 10.31 6.71
CA THR A 142 -2.82 11.51 6.64
C THR A 142 -2.79 12.28 7.96
N ALA A 143 -3.88 12.23 8.73
CA ALA A 143 -3.91 12.80 10.09
C ALA A 143 -2.82 12.21 11.01
N LEU A 144 -2.47 10.92 10.85
CA LEU A 144 -1.38 10.30 11.61
C LEU A 144 -0.01 10.82 11.16
N ILE A 145 0.18 10.94 9.84
CA ILE A 145 1.43 11.47 9.27
C ILE A 145 1.66 12.91 9.72
N ASP A 146 0.63 13.75 9.62
CA ASP A 146 0.71 15.18 9.94
C ASP A 146 0.98 15.45 11.42
N ASP A 147 0.52 14.55 12.30
CA ASP A 147 0.76 14.63 13.74
C ASP A 147 2.11 14.02 14.16
N SER A 148 2.65 13.09 13.37
CA SER A 148 3.90 12.40 13.68
C SER A 148 5.13 13.32 13.71
N ASP A 149 6.01 13.12 14.69
CA ASP A 149 7.26 13.87 14.81
C ASP A 149 8.39 13.30 13.92
N GLN A 150 9.61 13.84 14.04
CA GLN A 150 10.76 13.35 13.25
C GLN A 150 11.18 11.90 13.54
N GLN A 151 10.73 11.35 14.67
CA GLN A 151 10.97 9.97 15.09
C GLN A 151 9.73 9.10 14.84
N GLY A 152 8.67 9.66 14.26
CA GLY A 152 7.40 8.99 14.01
C GLY A 152 6.44 9.00 15.20
N GLU A 153 6.77 9.66 16.32
CA GLU A 153 5.91 9.69 17.51
C GLU A 153 4.61 10.45 17.23
N ILE A 154 3.47 9.80 17.45
CA ILE A 154 2.13 10.36 17.29
C ILE A 154 1.64 10.84 18.66
N SER A 155 1.25 12.10 18.75
CA SER A 155 0.86 12.79 19.98
C SER A 155 -0.65 12.99 20.14
N MET A 156 -1.40 12.90 19.04
CA MET A 156 -2.86 13.09 18.99
C MET A 156 -3.62 11.95 19.67
N TYR A 157 -3.01 10.76 19.73
CA TYR A 157 -3.62 9.55 20.28
C TYR A 157 -2.73 9.00 21.39
N SER A 158 -3.36 8.53 22.48
CA SER A 158 -2.67 8.00 23.66
C SER A 158 -2.63 6.47 23.72
N SER A 159 -3.27 5.79 22.78
CA SER A 159 -3.24 4.32 22.65
C SER A 159 -3.63 3.87 21.25
N THR A 160 -3.22 2.68 20.84
CA THR A 160 -3.62 2.07 19.56
C THR A 160 -5.14 1.87 19.49
N GLU A 161 -5.84 1.70 20.61
CA GLU A 161 -7.31 1.66 20.66
C GLU A 161 -7.97 2.99 20.24
N GLU A 162 -7.36 4.14 20.53
CA GLU A 162 -7.89 5.42 20.07
C GLU A 162 -7.70 5.59 18.55
N VAL A 163 -6.56 5.14 18.02
CA VAL A 163 -6.32 5.11 16.57
C VAL A 163 -7.28 4.13 15.88
N ARG A 164 -7.52 2.96 16.48
CA ARG A 164 -8.51 1.97 16.03
C ARG A 164 -9.91 2.56 15.95
N ALA A 165 -10.31 3.33 16.96
CA ALA A 165 -11.61 4.00 16.95
C ALA A 165 -11.72 5.05 15.83
N HIS A 166 -10.64 5.79 15.57
CA HIS A 166 -10.56 6.76 14.47
C HIS A 166 -10.65 6.08 13.09
N PHE A 167 -9.92 4.98 12.88
CA PHE A 167 -9.95 4.23 11.62
C PHE A 167 -11.31 3.58 11.35
N ARG A 168 -11.98 3.05 12.38
CA ARG A 168 -13.34 2.47 12.28
C ARG A 168 -14.43 3.48 11.88
N GLU A 169 -14.13 4.77 11.81
CA GLU A 169 -15.06 5.73 11.20
C GLU A 169 -15.22 5.50 9.69
N VAL A 170 -14.22 4.91 9.02
CA VAL A 170 -14.15 4.79 7.56
C VAL A 170 -13.70 3.42 7.08
N LEU A 171 -13.06 2.60 7.93
CA LEU A 171 -12.56 1.27 7.60
C LEU A 171 -13.36 0.18 8.31
N SER A 172 -13.40 -1.01 7.73
CA SER A 172 -13.87 -2.22 8.41
C SER A 172 -12.98 -2.58 9.60
N GLU A 173 -13.45 -3.50 10.44
CA GLU A 173 -12.66 -4.02 11.57
C GLU A 173 -11.37 -4.68 11.06
N ASP A 174 -11.47 -5.57 10.07
CA ASP A 174 -10.32 -6.32 9.56
C ASP A 174 -9.28 -5.39 8.90
N LEU A 175 -9.71 -4.43 8.06
CA LEU A 175 -8.79 -3.48 7.44
C LEU A 175 -8.19 -2.49 8.45
N THR A 176 -8.94 -2.12 9.50
CA THR A 176 -8.40 -1.32 10.61
C THR A 176 -7.27 -2.05 11.31
N ASP A 177 -7.49 -3.31 11.65
CA ASP A 177 -6.53 -4.15 12.36
C ASP A 177 -5.26 -4.29 11.51
N TRP A 178 -5.40 -4.60 10.22
CA TRP A 178 -4.29 -4.64 9.27
C TRP A 178 -3.52 -3.33 9.19
N MET A 179 -4.21 -2.18 9.09
CA MET A 179 -3.55 -0.87 9.00
C MET A 179 -2.74 -0.54 10.26
N ILE A 180 -3.27 -0.87 11.44
CA ILE A 180 -2.57 -0.64 12.71
C ILE A 180 -1.31 -1.50 12.78
N ASP A 181 -1.43 -2.79 12.53
CA ASP A 181 -0.30 -3.73 12.61
C ASP A 181 0.78 -3.42 11.56
N THR A 182 0.36 -2.89 10.41
CA THR A 182 1.25 -2.59 9.28
C THR A 182 2.02 -1.28 9.48
N TYR A 183 1.41 -0.27 10.09
CA TYR A 183 1.94 1.11 10.10
C TYR A 183 2.28 1.64 11.47
N LEU A 184 1.82 1.02 12.55
CA LEU A 184 1.99 1.55 13.90
C LEU A 184 2.78 0.58 14.78
N GLU A 185 3.55 1.15 15.69
CA GLU A 185 4.27 0.42 16.71
C GLU A 185 4.00 1.08 18.08
N ASP A 186 3.57 0.29 19.05
CA ASP A 186 3.50 0.71 20.44
C ASP A 186 4.86 0.48 21.10
N ARG A 187 5.49 1.55 21.59
CA ARG A 187 6.73 1.48 22.36
C ARG A 187 6.53 2.16 23.70
N ASP A 188 6.56 1.37 24.76
CA ASP A 188 6.41 1.85 26.14
C ASP A 188 5.11 2.65 26.39
N GLY A 189 4.05 2.41 25.59
CA GLY A 189 2.76 3.11 25.67
C GLY A 189 2.64 4.37 24.81
N ASP A 190 3.69 4.72 24.06
CA ASP A 190 3.67 5.78 23.07
C ASP A 190 3.55 5.16 21.66
N ILE A 191 2.81 5.81 20.76
CA ILE A 191 2.52 5.28 19.41
C ILE A 191 3.48 5.88 18.40
N TYR A 192 4.09 5.04 17.57
CA TYR A 192 5.00 5.44 16.51
C TYR A 192 4.50 5.01 15.14
N LEU A 193 4.55 5.91 14.17
CA LEU A 193 4.39 5.59 12.75
C LEU A 193 5.68 4.93 12.24
N ILE A 194 5.56 3.74 11.66
CA ILE A 194 6.66 3.02 11.03
C ILE A 194 7.06 3.75 9.74
N ALA A 195 8.36 4.06 9.60
CA ALA A 195 8.88 4.73 8.42
C ALA A 195 9.01 3.76 7.22
N LYS A 196 7.89 3.56 6.51
CA LYS A 196 7.77 2.70 5.32
C LYS A 196 6.86 3.35 4.26
N ASP A 197 6.66 2.67 3.13
CA ASP A 197 5.75 3.13 2.08
C ASP A 197 4.31 3.17 2.59
N GLY A 198 3.66 4.33 2.43
CA GLY A 198 2.28 4.58 2.88
C GLY A 198 1.25 3.75 2.13
N PRO A 199 -0.01 3.73 2.60
CA PRO A 199 -1.03 2.90 2.01
C PRO A 199 -1.49 3.46 0.65
N THR A 200 -2.14 2.62 -0.13
CA THR A 200 -2.65 2.97 -1.45
C THR A 200 -3.93 3.81 -1.32
N PHE A 201 -3.94 5.00 -1.91
CA PHE A 201 -5.11 5.88 -2.02
C PHE A 201 -5.67 5.90 -3.45
N LEU A 202 -6.93 6.33 -3.62
CA LEU A 202 -7.51 6.64 -4.93
C LEU A 202 -6.80 7.86 -5.52
N VAL A 203 -6.50 7.84 -6.83
CA VAL A 203 -5.95 9.00 -7.51
C VAL A 203 -7.10 9.83 -8.09
N GLU A 204 -7.52 10.89 -7.40
CA GLU A 204 -8.73 11.66 -7.71
C GLU A 204 -8.72 12.33 -9.10
N ASP A 205 -7.53 12.61 -9.66
CA ASP A 205 -7.41 13.22 -10.99
C ASP A 205 -7.45 12.20 -12.15
N GLN A 206 -7.62 10.91 -11.83
CA GLN A 206 -7.76 9.82 -12.79
C GLN A 206 -9.16 9.21 -12.74
N ASN A 207 -9.62 8.73 -13.90
CA ASN A 207 -10.91 8.05 -13.98
C ASN A 207 -10.89 6.76 -13.15
N PHE A 208 -12.05 6.43 -12.59
CA PHE A 208 -12.32 5.15 -11.97
C PHE A 208 -13.72 4.67 -12.39
N SER A 209 -14.03 3.41 -12.15
CA SER A 209 -15.36 2.84 -12.34
C SER A 209 -15.89 2.25 -11.04
N ILE A 210 -17.21 2.14 -10.93
CA ILE A 210 -17.87 1.44 -9.83
C ILE A 210 -18.57 0.20 -10.39
N GLU A 211 -18.39 -0.92 -9.73
CA GLU A 211 -19.10 -2.18 -9.99
C GLU A 211 -19.88 -2.62 -8.75
N GLU A 212 -21.16 -2.96 -8.93
CA GLU A 212 -21.99 -3.51 -7.87
C GLU A 212 -21.77 -5.02 -7.79
N GLU A 213 -21.21 -5.50 -6.68
CA GLU A 213 -21.12 -6.94 -6.40
C GLU A 213 -22.39 -7.45 -5.70
N SER A 214 -22.93 -6.64 -4.78
CA SER A 214 -24.21 -6.88 -4.12
C SER A 214 -24.82 -5.58 -3.58
N GLU A 215 -26.05 -5.63 -3.06
CA GLU A 215 -26.73 -4.46 -2.47
C GLU A 215 -25.91 -3.75 -1.38
N ASN A 216 -25.01 -4.47 -0.69
CA ASN A 216 -24.20 -3.94 0.42
C ASN A 216 -22.70 -3.95 0.11
N HIS A 217 -22.29 -4.17 -1.14
CA HIS A 217 -20.87 -4.29 -1.51
C HIS A 217 -20.63 -3.81 -2.94
N PHE A 218 -19.78 -2.79 -3.07
CA PHE A 218 -19.36 -2.21 -4.33
C PHE A 218 -17.84 -2.22 -4.46
N LYS A 219 -17.36 -2.32 -5.70
CA LYS A 219 -15.95 -2.17 -6.05
C LYS A 219 -15.72 -0.81 -6.69
N ILE A 220 -14.70 -0.10 -6.24
CA ILE A 220 -14.17 1.11 -6.88
C ILE A 220 -12.88 0.69 -7.58
N ILE A 221 -12.88 0.72 -8.91
CA ILE A 221 -11.83 0.13 -9.75
C ILE A 221 -11.08 1.25 -10.47
N GLN A 222 -9.76 1.30 -10.30
CA GLN A 222 -8.90 2.27 -10.98
C GLN A 222 -7.70 1.59 -11.63
N GLU A 223 -7.69 1.59 -12.96
CA GLU A 223 -6.55 1.21 -13.78
C GLU A 223 -5.46 2.30 -13.69
N ARG A 224 -4.23 1.91 -13.38
CA ARG A 224 -3.08 2.79 -13.19
C ARG A 224 -1.91 2.29 -14.01
N ASN A 225 -1.11 3.22 -14.53
CA ASN A 225 0.19 2.90 -15.07
C ASN A 225 1.22 3.85 -14.45
N ASN A 226 2.19 3.29 -13.73
CA ASN A 226 3.26 4.07 -13.13
C ASN A 226 4.62 3.34 -13.22
N GLU A 227 5.71 4.10 -13.10
CA GLU A 227 7.07 3.56 -13.28
C GLU A 227 7.49 2.55 -12.18
N LEU A 228 6.81 2.53 -11.04
CA LEU A 228 7.15 1.69 -9.89
C LEU A 228 6.39 0.36 -9.89
N LEU A 229 5.08 0.40 -10.10
CA LEU A 229 4.15 -0.73 -10.00
C LEU A 229 3.69 -1.25 -11.37
N GLY A 230 4.15 -0.64 -12.47
CA GLY A 230 3.74 -0.98 -13.84
C GLY A 230 2.28 -0.63 -14.12
N HIS A 231 1.73 -1.28 -15.16
CA HIS A 231 0.30 -1.18 -15.47
C HIS A 231 -0.50 -2.20 -14.64
N SER A 232 -1.43 -1.68 -13.85
CA SER A 232 -2.15 -2.42 -12.80
C SER A 232 -3.57 -1.89 -12.61
N GLU A 233 -4.41 -2.67 -11.97
CA GLU A 233 -5.76 -2.33 -11.53
C GLU A 233 -5.80 -2.32 -10.00
N MET A 234 -6.21 -1.19 -9.42
CA MET A 234 -6.51 -1.12 -7.99
C MET A 234 -8.01 -1.32 -7.79
N THR A 235 -8.40 -2.15 -6.84
CA THR A 235 -9.80 -2.38 -6.50
C THR A 235 -10.03 -2.11 -5.03
N PHE A 236 -10.86 -1.12 -4.72
CA PHE A 236 -11.23 -0.76 -3.35
C PHE A 236 -12.63 -1.27 -3.06
N HIS A 237 -12.78 -2.10 -2.03
CA HIS A 237 -14.03 -2.76 -1.68
C HIS A 237 -14.79 -1.90 -0.67
N ALA A 238 -15.90 -1.29 -1.09
CA ALA A 238 -16.79 -0.55 -0.21
C ALA A 238 -17.92 -1.45 0.29
N ARG A 239 -18.09 -1.55 1.61
CA ARG A 239 -19.13 -2.37 2.25
C ARG A 239 -20.05 -1.51 3.09
N TRP A 240 -21.35 -1.80 3.05
CA TRP A 240 -22.33 -1.18 3.94
C TRP A 240 -22.29 -1.87 5.30
N ASP A 241 -21.91 -1.14 6.34
CA ASP A 241 -21.78 -1.64 7.71
C ASP A 241 -22.18 -0.56 8.72
N ASP A 242 -22.87 -0.93 9.80
CA ASP A 242 -23.33 -0.01 10.86
C ASP A 242 -23.89 1.35 10.35
N GLU A 243 -24.86 1.27 9.44
CA GLU A 243 -25.57 2.40 8.82
C GLU A 243 -24.66 3.37 8.03
N ARG A 244 -23.49 2.91 7.57
CA ARG A 244 -22.59 3.69 6.72
C ARG A 244 -21.80 2.84 5.72
N TRP A 245 -21.24 3.46 4.69
CA TRP A 245 -20.23 2.87 3.84
C TRP A 245 -18.85 2.92 4.50
N VAL A 246 -18.15 1.78 4.52
CA VAL A 246 -16.76 1.66 4.96
C VAL A 246 -15.91 1.02 3.86
N LEU A 247 -14.62 1.32 3.86
CA LEU A 247 -13.63 0.62 3.04
C LEU A 247 -13.26 -0.68 3.76
N ASP A 248 -13.42 -1.80 3.07
CA ASP A 248 -13.33 -3.14 3.63
C ASP A 248 -12.03 -3.85 3.24
N GLU A 249 -11.58 -3.66 1.99
CA GLU A 249 -10.42 -4.32 1.42
C GLU A 249 -9.83 -3.47 0.29
N ILE A 250 -8.53 -3.63 0.04
CA ILE A 250 -7.82 -2.97 -1.06
C ILE A 250 -7.01 -4.04 -1.80
N ASP A 251 -7.40 -4.29 -3.05
CA ASP A 251 -6.79 -5.25 -3.94
C ASP A 251 -5.91 -4.58 -4.99
N TYR A 252 -4.88 -5.30 -5.40
CA TYR A 252 -4.01 -4.99 -6.53
C TYR A 252 -4.05 -6.15 -7.53
N THR A 253 -4.19 -5.85 -8.80
CA THR A 253 -3.98 -6.82 -9.89
C THR A 253 -3.03 -6.23 -10.92
N SER A 254 -1.92 -6.90 -11.21
CA SER A 254 -1.06 -6.49 -12.32
C SER A 254 -1.75 -6.79 -13.66
N LEU A 255 -1.72 -5.84 -14.59
CA LEU A 255 -2.28 -6.00 -15.94
C LEU A 255 -1.19 -6.30 -16.99
N GLU A 256 0.07 -6.34 -16.56
CA GLU A 256 1.21 -6.71 -17.41
C GLU A 256 1.66 -8.13 -17.08
N ASN A 257 2.26 -8.79 -18.07
CA ASN A 257 3.09 -9.94 -17.74
C ASN A 257 4.29 -9.42 -16.95
N PRO A 258 4.67 -10.05 -15.84
CA PRO A 258 5.82 -9.61 -15.07
C PRO A 258 7.07 -9.64 -15.95
N ASP A 259 7.78 -8.52 -16.03
CA ASP A 259 9.05 -8.44 -16.78
C ASP A 259 10.21 -9.06 -15.99
N THR A 260 10.08 -9.12 -14.67
CA THR A 260 11.09 -9.65 -13.73
C THR A 260 10.52 -10.74 -12.83
N ALA A 261 11.39 -11.61 -12.31
CA ALA A 261 10.98 -12.63 -11.34
C ALA A 261 10.44 -12.00 -10.05
N GLU A 262 10.97 -10.85 -9.62
CA GLU A 262 10.48 -10.14 -8.43
C GLU A 262 9.03 -9.68 -8.58
N GLN A 263 8.69 -9.06 -9.73
CA GLN A 263 7.31 -8.70 -10.05
C GLN A 263 6.39 -9.93 -10.15
N ALA A 264 6.88 -11.03 -10.71
CA ALA A 264 6.12 -12.28 -10.77
C ALA A 264 5.84 -12.82 -9.36
N ALA A 265 6.85 -12.82 -8.49
CA ALA A 265 6.72 -13.25 -7.10
C ALA A 265 5.73 -12.37 -6.32
N GLN A 266 5.78 -11.05 -6.53
CA GLN A 266 4.83 -10.13 -5.93
C GLN A 266 3.40 -10.44 -6.37
N ASN A 267 3.15 -10.63 -7.68
CA ASN A 267 1.83 -11.00 -8.18
C ASN A 267 1.33 -12.32 -7.56
N ILE A 268 2.21 -13.32 -7.43
CA ILE A 268 1.90 -14.61 -6.80
C ILE A 268 1.57 -14.44 -5.32
N MET A 269 2.27 -13.57 -4.60
CA MET A 269 1.99 -13.28 -3.19
C MET A 269 0.56 -12.74 -3.03
N GLU A 270 0.13 -11.80 -3.89
CA GLU A 270 -1.23 -11.24 -3.85
C GLU A 270 -2.31 -12.27 -4.24
N ILE A 271 -2.00 -13.16 -5.19
CA ILE A 271 -2.89 -14.27 -5.56
C ILE A 271 -3.08 -15.24 -4.38
N LEU A 272 -1.99 -15.57 -3.68
CA LEU A 272 -2.02 -16.45 -2.51
C LEU A 272 -2.79 -15.83 -1.34
N ASP A 273 -2.61 -14.52 -1.13
CA ASP A 273 -3.29 -13.77 -0.08
C ASP A 273 -4.82 -13.78 -0.26
N ARG A 274 -5.28 -13.55 -1.49
CA ARG A 274 -6.71 -13.68 -1.87
C ARG A 274 -7.19 -15.13 -1.99
N GLN A 275 -6.31 -16.10 -1.81
CA GLN A 275 -6.56 -17.54 -1.97
C GLN A 275 -7.15 -17.92 -3.34
N ASP A 276 -6.85 -17.16 -4.41
CA ASP A 276 -7.39 -17.42 -5.75
C ASP A 276 -6.57 -18.50 -6.47
N MET A 277 -6.93 -19.76 -6.21
CA MET A 277 -6.24 -20.91 -6.79
C MET A 277 -6.41 -21.04 -8.31
N ASN A 278 -7.44 -20.43 -8.90
CA ASN A 278 -7.59 -20.43 -10.36
C ASN A 278 -6.53 -19.52 -10.98
N GLN A 279 -6.37 -18.30 -10.44
CA GLN A 279 -5.29 -17.41 -10.87
C GLN A 279 -3.92 -18.01 -10.57
N LEU A 280 -3.73 -18.67 -9.41
CA LEU A 280 -2.45 -19.29 -9.07
C LEU A 280 -2.07 -20.37 -10.09
N ALA A 281 -3.03 -21.20 -10.51
CA ALA A 281 -2.80 -22.24 -11.50
C ALA A 281 -2.31 -21.68 -12.84
N GLU A 282 -2.77 -20.50 -13.25
CA GLU A 282 -2.28 -19.83 -14.46
C GLU A 282 -0.81 -19.40 -14.34
N GLU A 283 -0.32 -19.11 -13.13
CA GLU A 283 1.08 -18.75 -12.87
C GLU A 283 2.01 -19.96 -12.76
N VAL A 284 1.49 -21.18 -12.62
CA VAL A 284 2.29 -22.40 -12.47
C VAL A 284 2.93 -22.82 -13.79
N HIS A 285 4.15 -23.33 -13.72
CA HIS A 285 4.83 -23.87 -14.89
C HIS A 285 4.17 -25.17 -15.38
N ASP A 286 3.59 -25.14 -16.58
CA ASP A 286 2.80 -26.24 -17.18
C ASP A 286 3.46 -27.63 -17.07
N GLU A 287 4.76 -27.73 -17.39
CA GLU A 287 5.46 -29.02 -17.38
C GLU A 287 6.04 -29.44 -16.02
N LYS A 288 6.43 -28.46 -15.18
CA LYS A 288 7.16 -28.70 -13.92
C LYS A 288 6.21 -28.82 -12.73
N GLY A 289 5.03 -28.22 -12.83
CA GLY A 289 4.08 -28.11 -11.73
C GLY A 289 4.57 -27.18 -10.62
N LEU A 290 3.81 -27.15 -9.53
CA LEU A 290 4.08 -26.37 -8.33
C LEU A 290 4.53 -27.29 -7.20
N LEU A 291 5.79 -27.17 -6.80
CA LEU A 291 6.35 -27.86 -5.64
C LEU A 291 6.10 -27.05 -4.37
N PHE A 292 5.75 -27.74 -3.28
CA PHE A 292 5.72 -27.14 -1.94
C PHE A 292 6.78 -27.78 -1.05
N SER A 293 7.51 -26.93 -0.30
CA SER A 293 8.46 -27.38 0.72
C SER A 293 8.29 -26.58 2.01
N PRO A 294 8.03 -27.23 3.16
CA PRO A 294 7.84 -26.52 4.43
C PRO A 294 9.12 -25.88 4.97
N TYR A 295 10.28 -26.30 4.45
CA TYR A 295 11.60 -25.87 4.87
C TYR A 295 12.54 -25.63 3.68
N ILE A 296 13.61 -24.85 3.91
CA ILE A 296 14.56 -24.40 2.88
C ILE A 296 15.35 -25.51 2.19
N HIS A 297 15.42 -26.69 2.83
CA HIS A 297 15.95 -27.89 2.20
C HIS A 297 14.81 -28.69 1.57
N VAL A 298 14.73 -28.66 0.24
CA VAL A 298 13.67 -29.33 -0.50
C VAL A 298 13.94 -30.84 -0.57
N GLU A 299 13.06 -31.62 0.02
CA GLU A 299 13.11 -33.07 0.04
C GLU A 299 12.82 -33.69 -1.34
N GLU A 300 13.40 -34.86 -1.61
CA GLU A 300 13.11 -35.61 -2.86
C GLU A 300 11.64 -36.05 -2.94
N THR A 301 10.97 -36.18 -1.79
CA THR A 301 9.56 -36.58 -1.67
C THR A 301 8.61 -35.40 -1.57
N ALA A 302 9.07 -34.17 -1.81
CA ALA A 302 8.24 -32.98 -1.79
C ALA A 302 7.03 -33.12 -2.74
N GLN A 303 5.88 -32.59 -2.31
CA GLN A 303 4.65 -32.66 -3.09
C GLN A 303 4.74 -31.69 -4.27
N VAL A 304 4.32 -32.16 -5.46
CA VAL A 304 4.27 -31.37 -6.69
C VAL A 304 2.88 -31.52 -7.30
N PHE A 305 2.24 -30.40 -7.62
CA PHE A 305 0.89 -30.34 -8.17
C PHE A 305 0.91 -29.77 -9.57
N THR A 306 0.14 -30.37 -10.49
CA THR A 306 -0.11 -29.80 -11.81
C THR A 306 -0.99 -28.55 -11.72
N PRO A 307 -1.03 -27.66 -12.73
CA PRO A 307 -1.94 -26.51 -12.72
C PRO A 307 -3.40 -26.88 -12.40
N ALA A 308 -3.91 -27.95 -13.02
CA ALA A 308 -5.27 -28.43 -12.76
C ALA A 308 -5.49 -28.94 -11.32
N GLU A 309 -4.47 -29.50 -10.67
CA GLU A 309 -4.54 -29.87 -9.26
C GLU A 309 -4.42 -28.64 -8.34
N VAL A 310 -3.73 -27.59 -8.78
CA VAL A 310 -3.65 -26.32 -8.06
C VAL A 310 -5.01 -25.63 -8.01
N GLU A 311 -5.78 -25.61 -9.11
CA GLU A 311 -7.15 -25.05 -9.14
C GLU A 311 -8.06 -25.66 -8.05
N GLU A 312 -7.89 -26.96 -7.77
CA GLU A 312 -8.70 -27.71 -6.80
C GLU A 312 -8.06 -27.77 -5.39
N LEU A 313 -6.88 -27.17 -5.19
CA LEU A 313 -6.02 -27.40 -4.02
C LEU A 313 -6.72 -27.05 -2.70
N LEU A 314 -7.45 -25.95 -2.67
CA LEU A 314 -8.21 -25.46 -1.50
C LEU A 314 -9.66 -25.98 -1.43
N SER A 315 -10.02 -26.97 -2.25
CA SER A 315 -11.34 -27.60 -2.19
C SER A 315 -11.60 -28.24 -0.81
N PRO A 316 -12.83 -28.15 -0.26
CA PRO A 316 -13.19 -28.86 0.98
C PRO A 316 -13.02 -30.39 0.90
N GLU A 317 -12.96 -30.95 -0.30
CA GLU A 317 -12.76 -32.38 -0.55
C GLU A 317 -11.27 -32.77 -0.68
N SER A 318 -10.35 -31.81 -0.55
CA SER A 318 -8.91 -32.05 -0.63
C SER A 318 -8.43 -32.95 0.51
N ASN A 319 -7.73 -34.01 0.14
CA ASN A 319 -7.18 -34.97 1.10
C ASN A 319 -5.98 -34.36 1.85
N ALA A 320 -5.65 -34.95 3.00
CA ALA A 320 -4.37 -34.68 3.64
C ALA A 320 -3.22 -35.33 2.87
N TYR A 321 -2.11 -34.61 2.76
CA TYR A 321 -0.85 -35.08 2.18
C TYR A 321 0.23 -35.15 3.25
N ASN A 322 1.25 -35.96 3.01
CA ASN A 322 2.47 -35.92 3.79
C ASN A 322 3.43 -34.91 3.15
N TRP A 323 3.62 -33.77 3.83
CA TRP A 323 4.47 -32.67 3.37
C TRP A 323 5.92 -32.77 3.85
N GLY A 324 6.26 -33.83 4.59
CA GLY A 324 7.56 -34.03 5.21
C GLY A 324 7.43 -34.38 6.67
N THR A 325 8.39 -33.92 7.46
CA THR A 325 8.49 -34.21 8.90
C THR A 325 8.80 -32.91 9.63
N TYR A 326 8.13 -32.66 10.76
CA TYR A 326 8.42 -31.49 11.58
C TYR A 326 9.85 -31.55 12.11
N ASP A 327 10.61 -30.49 11.85
CA ASP A 327 11.90 -30.30 12.49
C ASP A 327 11.75 -30.23 14.02
N GLY A 328 12.73 -30.79 14.75
CA GLY A 328 12.73 -30.85 16.21
C GLY A 328 11.90 -31.98 16.82
N ARG A 329 10.63 -32.12 16.40
CA ARG A 329 9.71 -33.15 16.93
C ARG A 329 9.81 -34.49 16.20
N GLY A 330 10.03 -34.47 14.89
CA GLY A 330 10.17 -35.68 14.08
C GLY A 330 8.86 -36.37 13.70
N ASP A 331 7.71 -35.75 13.98
CA ASP A 331 6.40 -36.27 13.58
C ASP A 331 6.10 -35.91 12.10
N PRO A 332 5.40 -36.76 11.33
CA PRO A 332 4.99 -36.45 9.96
C PRO A 332 4.11 -35.20 9.89
N ILE A 333 4.29 -34.40 8.84
CA ILE A 333 3.42 -33.26 8.52
C ILE A 333 2.27 -33.77 7.65
N GLU A 334 1.18 -34.23 8.29
CA GLU A 334 -0.03 -34.71 7.62
C GLU A 334 -1.14 -33.65 7.64
N LEU A 335 -1.19 -32.81 6.61
CA LEU A 335 -2.08 -31.65 6.52
C LEU A 335 -2.85 -31.64 5.20
N THR A 336 -4.06 -31.08 5.19
CA THR A 336 -4.68 -30.67 3.91
C THR A 336 -3.91 -29.49 3.33
N PRO A 337 -4.02 -29.20 2.01
CA PRO A 337 -3.33 -28.05 1.44
C PRO A 337 -3.71 -26.70 2.08
N ALA A 338 -4.98 -26.52 2.48
CA ALA A 338 -5.41 -25.32 3.20
C ALA A 338 -4.68 -25.15 4.53
N GLN A 339 -4.58 -26.22 5.33
CA GLN A 339 -3.85 -26.21 6.60
C GLN A 339 -2.34 -26.00 6.38
N TYR A 340 -1.79 -26.57 5.31
CA TYR A 340 -0.39 -26.38 4.96
C TYR A 340 -0.08 -24.92 4.60
N ILE A 341 -0.92 -24.28 3.76
CA ILE A 341 -0.73 -22.88 3.37
C ILE A 341 -0.84 -21.97 4.60
N GLU A 342 -1.84 -22.18 5.45
CA GLU A 342 -2.00 -21.42 6.71
C GLU A 342 -0.77 -21.56 7.64
N GLU A 343 -0.19 -22.77 7.75
CA GLU A 343 0.92 -23.01 8.67
C GLU A 343 2.30 -22.63 8.11
N PHE A 344 2.55 -22.89 6.83
CA PHE A 344 3.87 -22.77 6.22
C PHE A 344 3.99 -21.66 5.20
N VAL A 345 2.90 -21.15 4.61
CA VAL A 345 2.92 -20.04 3.65
C VAL A 345 1.99 -18.89 4.09
N PRO A 346 2.09 -18.40 5.34
CA PRO A 346 1.35 -17.22 5.78
C PRO A 346 1.84 -15.96 5.04
N THR A 347 1.15 -15.56 3.96
CA THR A 347 1.51 -14.39 3.15
C THR A 347 1.46 -13.11 3.97
N GLU A 348 0.57 -13.02 4.96
CA GLU A 348 0.44 -11.89 5.87
C GLU A 348 1.75 -11.60 6.63
N ARG A 349 2.54 -12.64 6.95
CA ARG A 349 3.83 -12.48 7.64
C ARG A 349 4.91 -11.89 6.75
N VAL A 350 4.76 -11.94 5.43
CA VAL A 350 5.77 -11.48 4.46
C VAL A 350 5.24 -10.40 3.52
N ARG A 351 4.04 -9.86 3.79
CA ARG A 351 3.44 -8.77 3.02
C ARG A 351 4.26 -7.48 3.10
N ALA A 352 4.88 -7.23 4.25
CA ALA A 352 5.79 -6.10 4.47
C ALA A 352 7.20 -6.62 4.87
N PRO A 353 7.96 -7.19 3.92
CA PRO A 353 9.26 -7.79 4.21
C PRO A 353 10.29 -6.72 4.59
N ASP A 354 11.23 -7.08 5.49
CA ASP A 354 12.41 -6.26 5.77
C ASP A 354 13.44 -6.34 4.65
N GLU A 355 13.52 -7.50 3.98
CA GLU A 355 14.41 -7.75 2.86
C GLU A 355 13.69 -8.52 1.73
N ILE A 356 13.95 -8.12 0.49
CA ILE A 356 13.61 -8.89 -0.71
C ILE A 356 14.92 -9.23 -1.42
N ASN A 357 15.23 -10.51 -1.56
CA ASN A 357 16.47 -10.99 -2.15
C ASN A 357 16.20 -11.75 -3.45
N VAL A 358 16.78 -11.29 -4.55
CA VAL A 358 16.58 -11.88 -5.88
C VAL A 358 17.84 -12.63 -6.32
N ASN A 359 17.73 -13.95 -6.38
CA ASN A 359 18.81 -14.89 -6.70
C ASN A 359 20.05 -14.74 -5.79
N GLU A 360 19.81 -14.40 -4.53
CA GLU A 360 20.84 -14.38 -3.49
C GLU A 360 20.49 -15.42 -2.42
N TYR A 361 21.44 -16.27 -2.05
CA TYR A 361 21.23 -17.39 -1.12
C TYR A 361 21.86 -17.07 0.23
N ILE A 362 21.08 -16.41 1.10
CA ILE A 362 21.52 -16.01 2.43
C ILE A 362 21.21 -17.14 3.42
N SER A 363 22.21 -17.56 4.21
CA SER A 363 22.01 -18.57 5.24
C SER A 363 21.60 -17.90 6.56
N ARG A 364 20.36 -18.14 6.99
CA ARG A 364 19.76 -17.52 8.20
C ARG A 364 19.57 -18.52 9.35
N GLY A 365 19.25 -19.77 9.03
CA GLY A 365 19.03 -20.85 10.00
C GLY A 365 20.17 -21.88 10.08
N ASN A 366 19.87 -23.00 10.74
CA ASN A 366 20.78 -24.14 10.87
C ASN A 366 20.71 -25.11 9.67
N THR A 367 19.71 -24.95 8.82
CA THR A 367 19.45 -25.81 7.66
C THR A 367 20.17 -25.27 6.42
N ILE A 368 20.81 -26.17 5.66
CA ILE A 368 21.51 -25.81 4.43
C ILE A 368 20.52 -25.84 3.27
N SER A 369 20.31 -24.67 2.64
CA SER A 369 19.53 -24.54 1.41
C SER A 369 20.13 -25.39 0.28
N ASN A 370 19.27 -26.10 -0.45
CA ASN A 370 19.64 -26.80 -1.69
C ASN A 370 19.02 -26.14 -2.94
N LEU A 371 18.46 -24.93 -2.82
CA LEU A 371 17.72 -24.28 -3.91
C LEU A 371 18.59 -23.99 -5.14
N GLU A 372 19.81 -23.49 -4.94
CA GLU A 372 20.74 -23.20 -6.05
C GLU A 372 21.08 -24.46 -6.86
N GLU A 373 21.28 -25.60 -6.19
CA GLU A 373 21.59 -26.87 -6.85
C GLU A 373 20.36 -27.49 -7.50
N ARG A 374 19.23 -27.50 -6.79
CA ARG A 374 18.00 -28.17 -7.23
C ARG A 374 17.29 -27.42 -8.36
N PHE A 375 17.32 -26.09 -8.32
CA PHE A 375 16.63 -25.22 -9.28
C PHE A 375 17.63 -24.35 -10.05
N SER A 376 18.63 -24.98 -10.66
CA SER A 376 19.76 -24.30 -11.31
C SER A 376 19.41 -23.39 -12.49
N GLU A 377 18.20 -23.53 -13.05
CA GLU A 377 17.68 -22.73 -14.17
C GLU A 377 16.67 -21.66 -13.71
N ALA A 378 16.29 -21.68 -12.42
CA ALA A 378 15.31 -20.77 -11.86
C ALA A 378 15.97 -19.52 -11.26
N THR A 379 15.15 -18.50 -11.07
CA THR A 379 15.42 -17.35 -10.21
C THR A 379 14.62 -17.52 -8.93
N VAL A 380 15.28 -17.41 -7.78
CA VAL A 380 14.63 -17.47 -6.46
C VAL A 380 14.40 -16.05 -5.96
N VAL A 381 13.18 -15.75 -5.51
CA VAL A 381 12.85 -14.49 -4.84
C VAL A 381 12.49 -14.80 -3.39
N GLU A 382 13.33 -14.39 -2.45
CA GLU A 382 13.10 -14.51 -1.00
C GLU A 382 12.44 -13.23 -0.48
N TYR A 383 11.34 -13.40 0.24
CA TYR A 383 10.75 -12.38 1.10
C TYR A 383 11.07 -12.76 2.54
N TYR A 384 11.78 -11.89 3.24
CA TYR A 384 12.26 -12.14 4.60
C TYR A 384 11.75 -11.09 5.58
N VAL A 385 11.33 -11.54 6.75
CA VAL A 385 11.01 -10.70 7.91
C VAL A 385 11.91 -11.07 9.08
N GLU A 386 12.51 -10.04 9.68
CA GLU A 386 13.39 -10.15 10.83
C GLU A 386 12.61 -10.59 12.07
N GLY A 387 13.24 -11.44 12.89
CA GLY A 387 12.65 -11.85 14.16
C GLY A 387 12.62 -10.69 15.17
N THR A 388 11.64 -10.71 16.05
CA THR A 388 11.46 -9.69 17.08
C THR A 388 12.40 -9.91 18.27
N ASN A 389 12.68 -8.82 18.99
CA ASN A 389 13.48 -8.90 20.21
C ASN A 389 12.83 -9.74 21.32
N GLU A 390 11.49 -9.86 21.33
CA GLU A 390 10.76 -10.65 22.33
C GLU A 390 11.20 -12.13 22.30
N TYR A 391 11.44 -12.66 21.10
CA TYR A 391 11.84 -14.04 20.88
C TYR A 391 13.34 -14.20 20.59
N GLU A 392 14.16 -13.22 21.00
CA GLU A 392 15.60 -13.15 20.69
C GLU A 392 15.90 -13.29 19.19
N GLY A 393 14.98 -12.83 18.35
CA GLY A 393 15.05 -12.94 16.90
C GLY A 393 14.78 -14.34 16.35
N MET A 394 14.34 -15.32 17.15
CA MET A 394 14.09 -16.70 16.70
C MET A 394 12.72 -16.90 16.01
N ASP A 395 11.93 -15.85 15.88
CA ASP A 395 10.62 -15.82 15.21
C ASP A 395 10.71 -15.26 13.78
N TRP A 396 11.92 -15.10 13.23
CA TRP A 396 12.11 -14.72 11.83
C TRP A 396 11.43 -15.72 10.89
N PHE A 397 11.04 -15.24 9.71
CA PHE A 397 10.34 -16.04 8.72
C PHE A 397 10.68 -15.58 7.31
N ALA A 398 10.72 -16.54 6.38
CA ALA A 398 10.92 -16.28 4.96
C ALA A 398 10.08 -17.19 4.08
N VAL A 399 9.69 -16.67 2.92
CA VAL A 399 9.10 -17.44 1.82
C VAL A 399 9.91 -17.19 0.56
N ASN A 400 10.23 -18.27 -0.15
CA ASN A 400 10.99 -18.27 -1.38
C ASN A 400 10.08 -18.71 -2.53
N PHE A 401 9.88 -17.81 -3.49
CA PHE A 401 9.23 -18.13 -4.76
C PHE A 401 10.29 -18.50 -5.78
N VAL A 402 10.24 -19.74 -6.25
CA VAL A 402 11.15 -20.24 -7.27
C VAL A 402 10.46 -20.11 -8.62
N LEU A 403 11.07 -19.33 -9.52
CA LEU A 403 10.46 -18.88 -10.77
C LEU A 403 11.35 -19.21 -11.96
N GLU A 404 10.74 -19.66 -13.04
CA GLU A 404 11.45 -19.96 -14.29
C GLU A 404 10.70 -19.43 -15.50
N GLN A 405 11.43 -18.93 -16.48
CA GLN A 405 10.82 -18.50 -17.73
C GLN A 405 10.44 -19.70 -18.59
N ASN A 406 9.18 -19.74 -19.06
CA ASN A 406 8.78 -20.69 -20.09
C ASN A 406 9.37 -20.36 -21.47
N GLU A 407 9.04 -21.15 -22.49
CA GLU A 407 9.55 -20.96 -23.86
C GLU A 407 9.26 -19.58 -24.47
N ASN A 408 8.25 -18.86 -23.96
CA ASN A 408 7.86 -17.53 -24.41
C ASN A 408 8.50 -16.40 -23.59
N GLY A 409 9.36 -16.72 -22.61
CA GLY A 409 9.99 -15.74 -21.73
C GLY A 409 9.11 -15.26 -20.58
N VAL A 410 7.95 -15.91 -20.35
CA VAL A 410 7.04 -15.56 -19.24
C VAL A 410 7.48 -16.29 -17.98
N TRP A 411 7.65 -15.55 -16.88
CA TRP A 411 7.96 -16.13 -15.57
C TRP A 411 6.81 -17.02 -15.08
N LYS A 412 7.16 -18.22 -14.64
CA LYS A 412 6.23 -19.22 -14.11
C LYS A 412 6.74 -19.78 -12.79
N LEU A 413 5.83 -19.95 -11.84
CA LEU A 413 6.10 -20.49 -10.53
C LEU A 413 6.35 -22.00 -10.63
N VAL A 414 7.45 -22.45 -10.03
CA VAL A 414 7.82 -23.87 -9.96
C VAL A 414 7.88 -24.39 -8.53
N ALA A 415 8.12 -23.53 -7.53
CA ALA A 415 8.07 -23.94 -6.14
C ALA A 415 7.77 -22.77 -5.18
N ILE A 416 7.10 -23.09 -4.08
CA ILE A 416 6.99 -22.27 -2.87
C ILE A 416 7.74 -22.98 -1.75
N VAL A 417 8.75 -22.31 -1.20
CA VAL A 417 9.64 -22.89 -0.19
C VAL A 417 9.76 -21.95 1.01
N SER A 418 9.36 -22.43 2.18
CA SER A 418 9.41 -21.63 3.40
C SER A 418 10.71 -21.84 4.16
N ASP A 419 11.13 -20.85 4.93
CA ASP A 419 12.23 -20.98 5.89
C ASP A 419 11.87 -20.26 7.18
N GLN A 420 12.25 -20.86 8.30
CA GLN A 420 12.05 -20.30 9.62
C GLN A 420 12.97 -20.98 10.61
N TRP A 421 13.11 -20.37 11.77
CA TRP A 421 13.80 -21.04 12.87
C TRP A 421 13.03 -22.29 13.32
N THR A 422 13.73 -23.40 13.41
CA THR A 422 13.20 -24.67 13.95
C THR A 422 14.09 -25.15 15.11
N THR A 423 13.49 -25.80 16.12
CA THR A 423 14.16 -26.24 17.36
C THR A 423 13.94 -27.70 17.67
#